data_AF-A0A2E7P2U0-F1
#
_entry.id   AF-A0A2E7P2U0-F1
#
_cell.length_a   1.000
_cell.length_b   1.000
_cell.length_c   1.000
_cell.angle_alpha   90.00
_cell.angle_beta   90.00
_cell.angle_gamma   90.00
#
_symmetry.space_group_name_H-M   'P 1'
#
loop_
_entity.id
_entity.type
_entity.pdbx_description
1 polymer ?
#
loop_
_entity_poly.entity_id
_entity_poly.type
_entity_poly.pdbx_seq_one_letter_code
_entity_poly.pdbx_strand_id
1 'polypeptide(L)' 'MSKHSSVWVPKLKKGGGPLYLAIANAIAEDVATGHLQPEQRLPPQRKLAELLDLDFTTVARAYTEAHRRGL' A
#
# COMPACT_ATOMS: atom_id res chain seq x y z
N MET A 1 -21.79 12.23 10.22
CA MET A 1 -21.33 10.86 9.93
C MET A 1 -19.83 10.82 10.12
N SER A 2 -19.38 10.22 11.21
CA SER A 2 -17.96 10.16 11.58
C SER A 2 -17.19 9.30 10.58
N LYS A 3 -16.28 9.90 9.81
CA LYS A 3 -15.31 9.14 9.01
C LYS A 3 -14.34 8.47 9.97
N HIS A 4 -14.63 7.24 10.38
CA HIS A 4 -13.59 6.36 10.92
C HIS A 4 -12.70 5.98 9.74
N SER A 5 -11.60 6.71 9.55
CA SER A 5 -10.59 6.36 8.57
C SER A 5 -9.95 5.03 8.98
N SER A 6 -10.48 3.93 8.44
CA SER A 6 -9.84 2.62 8.58
C SER A 6 -8.45 2.69 7.94
N VAL A 7 -7.45 2.12 8.61
CA VAL A 7 -6.09 2.05 8.07
C VAL A 7 -6.10 1.15 6.85
N TRP A 8 -5.62 1.64 5.71
CA TRP A 8 -5.51 0.83 4.49
C TRP A 8 -4.47 -0.29 4.68
N VAL A 9 -4.85 -1.52 4.36
CA VAL A 9 -3.97 -2.70 4.38
C VAL A 9 -4.26 -3.54 3.13
N PRO A 10 -3.27 -3.73 2.23
CA PRO A 10 -3.49 -4.43 0.97
C PRO A 10 -3.60 -5.94 1.17
N LYS A 11 -4.38 -6.59 0.31
CA LYS A 11 -4.35 -8.05 0.15
C LYS A 11 -3.31 -8.42 -0.90
N LEU A 12 -2.13 -8.84 -0.45
CA LEU A 12 -1.03 -9.22 -1.35
C LEU A 12 -1.25 -10.63 -1.92
N LYS A 13 -1.19 -10.77 -3.24
CA LYS A 13 -1.17 -12.08 -3.91
C LYS A 13 0.24 -12.68 -3.80
N LYS A 14 0.35 -13.87 -3.20
CA LYS A 14 1.62 -14.61 -3.14
C LYS A 14 1.95 -15.22 -4.52
N GLY A 15 3.23 -15.19 -4.92
CA GLY A 15 3.73 -15.94 -6.07
C GLY A 15 3.93 -15.17 -7.39
N GLY A 16 3.82 -13.85 -7.41
CA GLY A 16 3.85 -13.05 -8.65
C GLY A 16 5.11 -12.19 -8.92
N GLY A 17 6.16 -12.31 -8.10
CA GLY A 17 7.38 -11.51 -8.23
C GLY A 17 7.78 -10.76 -6.95
N PRO A 18 8.65 -9.73 -7.05
CA PRO A 18 9.13 -8.96 -5.90
C PRO A 18 8.00 -8.33 -5.07
N LEU A 19 8.08 -8.48 -3.76
CA LEU A 19 7.00 -8.10 -2.85
C LEU A 19 6.72 -6.59 -2.81
N TYR A 20 7.75 -5.76 -3.01
CA TYR A 20 7.58 -4.31 -3.10
C TYR A 20 6.73 -3.91 -4.32
N LEU A 21 6.84 -4.65 -5.44
CA LEU A 21 5.99 -4.44 -6.61
C LEU A 21 4.55 -4.88 -6.34
N ALA A 22 4.36 -5.98 -5.60
CA ALA A 22 3.02 -6.41 -5.21
C ALA A 22 2.30 -5.35 -4.37
N ILE A 23 3.00 -4.69 -3.43
CA ILE A 23 2.44 -3.59 -2.64
C ILE A 23 2.13 -2.38 -3.52
N ALA A 24 3.05 -1.94 -4.39
CA ALA A 24 2.82 -0.81 -5.29
C ALA A 24 1.66 -1.07 -6.28
N ASN A 25 1.52 -2.32 -6.75
CA ASN A 25 0.39 -2.74 -7.58
C ASN A 25 -0.92 -2.71 -6.81
N ALA A 26 -0.92 -3.14 -5.54
CA ALA A 26 -2.12 -3.08 -4.71
C ALA A 26 -2.57 -1.64 -4.46
N ILE A 27 -1.63 -0.69 -4.28
CA ILE A 27 -1.96 0.75 -4.21
C ILE A 27 -2.63 1.19 -5.50
N ALA A 28 -2.04 0.88 -6.67
CA ALA A 28 -2.59 1.26 -7.96
C ALA A 28 -4.00 0.68 -8.19
N GLU A 29 -4.19 -0.60 -7.86
CA GLU A 29 -5.47 -1.31 -7.99
C GLU A 29 -6.53 -0.69 -7.08
N ASP A 30 -6.23 -0.49 -5.80
CA ASP A 30 -7.20 0.07 -4.86
C ASP A 30 -7.53 1.54 -5.15
N VAL A 31 -6.59 2.33 -5.70
CA VAL A 31 -6.89 3.67 -6.23
C VAL A 31 -7.82 3.58 -7.44
N ALA A 32 -7.53 2.68 -8.38
CA ALA A 32 -8.32 2.51 -9.60
C ALA A 32 -9.75 2.01 -9.32
N THR A 33 -9.94 1.17 -8.31
CA THR A 33 -11.26 0.66 -7.90
C THR A 33 -11.98 1.57 -6.90
N GLY A 34 -11.33 2.61 -6.40
CA GLY A 34 -11.88 3.54 -5.41
C GLY A 34 -11.91 3.00 -3.97
N HIS A 35 -11.29 1.85 -3.70
CA HIS A 35 -11.08 1.35 -2.34
C HIS A 35 -10.12 2.24 -1.53
N LEU A 36 -9.12 2.81 -2.21
CA LEU A 36 -8.24 3.83 -1.68
C LEU A 36 -8.60 5.15 -2.36
N GLN A 37 -9.20 6.08 -1.61
CA GLN A 37 -9.53 7.39 -2.17
C GLN A 37 -8.25 8.21 -2.38
N PRO A 38 -8.16 9.07 -3.41
CA PRO A 38 -6.99 9.93 -3.62
C PRO A 38 -6.61 10.82 -2.42
N GLU A 39 -7.59 11.20 -1.59
CA GLU A 39 -7.36 12.01 -0.38
C GLU A 39 -7.09 11.16 0.87
N GLN A 40 -7.24 9.84 0.77
CA GLN A 40 -6.99 8.93 1.87
C GLN A 40 -5.48 8.73 2.04
N ARG A 41 -5.01 8.99 3.25
CA ARG A 41 -3.60 8.80 3.58
C ARG A 41 -3.27 7.32 3.67
N LEU A 42 -2.18 6.93 3.03
CA LEU A 42 -1.53 5.66 3.28
C LEU A 42 -0.99 5.61 4.73
N PRO A 43 -0.92 4.41 5.34
CA PRO A 43 -0.25 4.24 6.62
C PRO A 43 1.23 4.66 6.55
N PRO A 44 1.85 5.07 7.68
CA PRO A 44 3.30 5.19 7.76
C PRO A 44 3.99 3.88 7.36
N GLN A 45 5.13 3.94 6.67
CA GLN A 45 5.83 2.76 6.15
C GLN A 45 6.12 1.70 7.23
N ARG A 46 6.59 2.12 8.42
CA ARG A 46 6.80 1.21 9.55
C ARG A 46 5.51 0.54 10.00
N LYS A 47 4.40 1.28 10.03
CA LYS A 47 3.11 0.74 10.42
C LYS A 47 2.60 -0.28 9.42
N LEU A 48 2.77 -0.03 8.13
CA LEU A 48 2.40 -0.98 7.10
C LEU A 48 3.28 -2.23 7.12
N ALA A 49 4.58 -2.08 7.40
CA ALA A 49 5.50 -3.20 7.59
C ALA A 49 5.04 -4.11 8.73
N GLU A 50 4.66 -3.55 9.88
CA GLU A 50 4.07 -4.30 11.00
C GLU A 50 2.76 -5.00 10.59
N LEU A 51 1.86 -4.30 9.89
CA LEU A 51 0.54 -4.85 9.51
C LEU A 51 0.65 -6.00 8.49
N LEU A 52 1.68 -5.97 7.65
CA LEU A 52 1.94 -7.00 6.64
C LEU A 52 2.92 -8.08 7.10
N ASP A 53 3.51 -7.92 8.29
CA ASP A 53 4.60 -8.76 8.81
C ASP A 53 5.79 -8.84 7.84
N LEU A 54 6.23 -7.67 7.34
CA LEU A 54 7.29 -7.54 6.33
C LEU A 54 8.46 -6.68 6.81
N ASP A 55 9.61 -6.87 6.16
CA ASP A 55 10.75 -5.99 6.35
C ASP A 55 10.45 -4.54 5.90
N PHE A 56 10.85 -3.58 6.73
CA PHE A 56 10.65 -2.15 6.48
C PHE A 56 11.17 -1.70 5.11
N THR A 57 12.32 -2.21 4.65
CA THR A 57 12.92 -1.81 3.37
C THR A 57 12.07 -2.24 2.17
N THR A 58 11.31 -3.34 2.30
CA THR A 58 10.35 -3.78 1.27
C THR A 58 9.22 -2.77 1.13
N VAL A 59 8.67 -2.31 2.25
CA VAL A 59 7.61 -1.30 2.25
C VAL A 59 8.12 0.07 1.79
N ALA A 60 9.34 0.47 2.21
CA ALA A 60 9.96 1.70 1.76
C ALA A 60 10.14 1.70 0.23
N ARG A 61 10.67 0.61 -0.35
CA ARG A 61 10.78 0.43 -1.81
C ARG A 61 9.43 0.47 -2.51
N ALA A 62 8.38 -0.11 -1.90
CA ALA A 62 7.04 -0.08 -2.46
C ALA A 62 6.50 1.35 -2.55
N TYR A 63 6.70 2.16 -1.51
CA TYR A 63 6.23 3.56 -1.49
C TYR A 63 7.02 4.42 -2.48
N THR A 64 8.33 4.22 -2.59
CA THR A 64 9.14 4.86 -3.63
C THR A 64 8.65 4.48 -5.03
N GLU A 65 8.34 3.21 -5.26
CA GLU A 65 7.82 2.74 -6.55
C GLU A 65 6.43 3.30 -6.86
N ALA A 66 5.53 3.37 -5.87
CA ALA A 66 4.21 3.99 -6.03
C ALA A 66 4.34 5.49 -6.36
N HIS A 67 5.21 6.21 -5.64
CA HIS A 67 5.49 7.62 -5.91
C HIS A 67 6.07 7.83 -7.31
N ARG A 68 6.99 6.97 -7.76
CA ARG A 68 7.55 7.01 -9.11
C ARG A 68 6.49 6.83 -10.21
N ARG A 69 5.38 6.15 -9.91
CA ARG A 69 4.23 5.95 -10.81
C ARG A 69 3.20 7.07 -10.75
N GLY A 70 3.35 8.04 -9.85
CA GLY A 70 2.38 9.13 -9.66
C GLY A 70 1.09 8.71 -8.96
N LEU A 71 1.16 7.67 -8.13
CA LEU A 71 0.05 7.19 -7.29
C LEU A 71 -0.03 7.93 -5.96
#